data_AF-A0A7J9ZX72-F1
#
_entry.id   AF-A0A7J9ZX72-F1
#
_cell.length_a   1.000
_cell.length_b   1.000
_cell.length_c   1.000
_cell.angle_alpha   90.00
_cell.angle_beta   90.00
_cell.angle_gamma   90.00
#
_symmetry.space_group_name_H-M   'P 1'
#
loop_
_entity.id
_entity.type
_entity.pdbx_description
1 polymer ?
#
loop_
_entity_poly.entity_id
_entity_poly.type
_entity_poly.pdbx_seq_one_letter_code
_entity_poly.pdbx_strand_id
1 'polypeptide(L)'
;MRSVYCCGMARLNITLPDELAATLQQLAEDKTIPSVSGFLAESARLKLAYLRDASTLDEIFGPPDPAEQELVEHLVQGGRLHDRNVA
;
A
#
# COMPACT_ATOMS: atom_id res chain seq x y z
N MET A 1 -12.94 32.64 -18.57
CA MET A 1 -12.24 31.35 -18.31
C MET A 1 -12.41 31.00 -16.84
N ARG A 2 -12.68 29.73 -16.48
CA ARG A 2 -12.65 29.27 -15.08
C ARG A 2 -11.28 28.66 -14.80
N SER A 3 -10.64 29.02 -13.69
CA SER A 3 -9.48 28.27 -13.18
C SER A 3 -9.96 26.99 -12.53
N VAL A 4 -9.35 25.86 -12.88
CA VAL A 4 -9.72 24.51 -12.40
C VAL A 4 -8.73 23.98 -11.35
N TYR A 5 -7.57 24.64 -11.20
CA TYR A 5 -6.38 24.06 -10.55
C TYR A 5 -6.08 24.62 -9.16
N CYS A 6 -7.12 24.70 -8.31
CA CYS A 6 -6.99 24.89 -6.86
C CYS A 6 -7.88 23.90 -6.09
N CYS A 7 -7.81 22.60 -6.43
CA CYS A 7 -8.40 21.56 -5.60
C CYS A 7 -7.58 21.47 -4.30
N GLY A 8 -8.14 21.98 -3.19
CA GLY A 8 -7.42 22.11 -1.93
C GLY A 8 -7.07 20.75 -1.33
N MET A 9 -5.79 20.39 -1.31
CA MET A 9 -5.32 19.23 -0.55
C MET A 9 -5.56 19.48 0.94
N ALA A 10 -6.42 18.67 1.56
CA ALA A 10 -6.70 18.74 2.98
C ALA A 10 -5.42 18.46 3.78
N ARG A 11 -4.95 19.42 4.58
CA ARG A 11 -3.81 19.21 5.47
C ARG A 11 -4.25 18.38 6.66
N LEU A 12 -3.71 17.17 6.75
CA LEU A 12 -3.86 16.29 7.91
C LEU A 12 -2.59 16.36 8.76
N ASN A 13 -2.75 16.35 10.08
CA ASN A 13 -1.67 16.11 11.02
C ASN A 13 -1.86 14.69 11.56
N ILE A 14 -0.81 13.88 11.58
CA ILE A 14 -0.82 12.51 12.09
C ILE A 14 0.29 12.34 13.13
N THR A 15 0.05 11.49 14.12
CA THR A 15 1.07 11.11 15.11
C THR A 15 1.70 9.79 14.68
N LEU A 16 3.02 9.70 14.74
CA LEU A 16 3.82 8.52 14.41
C LEU A 16 4.78 8.23 15.58
N PRO A 17 5.25 6.98 15.77
CA PRO A 17 6.34 6.70 16.71
C PRO A 17 7.62 7.45 16.32
N ASP A 18 8.35 8.00 17.29
CA ASP A 18 9.50 8.88 17.03
C ASP A 18 10.60 8.20 16.19
N GLU A 19 10.91 6.94 16.46
CA GLU A 19 11.85 6.12 15.66
C GLU A 19 11.47 6.03 14.18
N LEU A 20 10.17 5.90 13.90
CA LEU A 20 9.64 5.80 12.53
C LEU A 20 9.58 7.18 11.85
N ALA A 21 9.29 8.24 12.61
CA ALA A 21 9.38 9.61 12.12
C ALA A 21 10.84 9.98 11.77
N ALA A 22 11.81 9.62 12.62
CA ALA A 22 13.24 9.80 12.38
C ALA A 22 13.71 8.99 11.15
N THR A 23 13.31 7.73 11.03
CA THR A 23 13.62 6.89 9.86
C THR A 23 13.09 7.49 8.55
N LEU A 24 11.82 7.93 8.53
CA LEU A 24 11.23 8.57 7.34
C LEU A 24 11.92 9.90 7.00
N GLN A 25 12.28 10.69 8.02
CA GLN A 25 13.00 11.95 7.83
C GLN A 25 14.40 11.73 7.25
N GLN A 26 15.15 10.75 7.78
CA GLN A 26 16.47 10.38 7.24
C GLN A 26 16.37 9.92 5.78
N LEU A 27 15.39 9.07 5.43
CA LEU A 27 15.19 8.62 4.05
C LEU A 27 14.90 9.78 3.06
N ALA A 28 14.35 10.90 3.53
CA ALA A 28 14.16 12.10 2.72
C ALA A 28 15.44 12.95 2.62
N GLU A 29 16.26 13.00 3.67
CA GLU A 29 17.57 13.68 3.68
C GLU A 29 18.61 12.94 2.81
N ASP A 30 18.62 11.61 2.88
CA ASP A 30 19.36 10.70 1.99
C ASP A 30 18.78 10.65 0.56
N LYS A 31 17.68 11.39 0.29
CA LYS A 31 16.97 11.50 -1.00
C LYS A 31 16.47 10.18 -1.58
N THR A 32 16.33 9.15 -0.74
CA THR A 32 15.71 7.87 -1.10
C THR A 32 14.21 8.03 -1.34
N ILE A 33 13.57 8.98 -0.65
CA ILE A 33 12.20 9.44 -0.96
C ILE A 33 12.18 10.95 -1.25
N PRO A 34 11.27 11.46 -2.13
CA PRO A 34 11.24 12.90 -2.46
C PRO A 34 10.82 13.80 -1.30
N SER A 35 9.98 13.28 -0.39
CA SER A 35 9.58 13.90 0.89
C SER A 35 8.74 12.91 1.70
N VAL A 36 8.74 13.05 3.02
CA VAL A 36 7.89 12.24 3.92
C VAL A 36 6.40 12.34 3.56
N SER A 37 5.91 13.56 3.31
CA SER A 37 4.49 13.79 2.98
C SER A 37 4.12 13.28 1.58
N GLY A 38 5.01 13.38 0.60
CA GLY A 38 4.83 12.80 -0.73
C GLY A 38 4.76 11.27 -0.68
N PHE A 39 5.73 10.64 -0.01
CA PHE A 39 5.81 9.20 0.17
C PHE A 39 4.59 8.62 0.90
N LEU A 40 4.12 9.29 1.97
CA LEU A 40 2.92 8.87 2.68
C LEU A 40 1.66 9.00 1.80
N ALA A 41 1.54 10.09 1.02
CA ALA A 41 0.40 10.28 0.12
C ALA A 41 0.37 9.28 -1.06
N GLU A 42 1.54 8.89 -1.57
CA GLU A 42 1.69 7.84 -2.59
C GLU A 42 1.39 6.45 -2.01
N SER A 43 2.01 6.11 -0.87
CA SER A 43 1.75 4.85 -0.15
C SER A 43 0.27 4.67 0.22
N ALA A 44 -0.40 5.75 0.65
CA ALA A 44 -1.84 5.75 0.92
C ALA A 44 -2.68 5.48 -0.34
N ARG A 45 -2.35 6.10 -1.48
CA ARG A 45 -3.03 5.83 -2.76
C ARG A 45 -2.86 4.38 -3.20
N LEU A 46 -1.63 3.84 -3.12
CA LEU A 46 -1.33 2.46 -3.47
C LEU A 46 -2.07 1.49 -2.55
N LYS A 47 -2.10 1.72 -1.24
CA LYS A 47 -2.85 0.87 -0.31
C LYS A 47 -4.36 0.93 -0.51
N LEU A 48 -4.92 2.11 -0.83
CA LEU A 48 -6.34 2.25 -1.18
C LEU A 48 -6.69 1.57 -2.50
N ALA A 49 -5.80 1.63 -3.50
CA ALA A 49 -5.96 0.89 -4.75
C ALA A 49 -5.95 -0.62 -4.52
N TYR A 50 -4.98 -1.13 -3.75
CA TYR A 50 -4.91 -2.55 -3.36
C TYR A 50 -6.15 -3.01 -2.58
N LEU A 51 -6.63 -2.22 -1.60
CA LEU A 51 -7.82 -2.57 -0.81
C LEU A 51 -9.08 -2.62 -1.69
N ARG A 52 -9.21 -1.70 -2.65
CA ARG A 52 -10.29 -1.72 -3.63
C ARG A 52 -10.20 -2.93 -4.55
N ASP A 53 -9.02 -3.24 -5.07
CA ASP A 53 -8.79 -4.40 -5.94
C ASP A 53 -9.13 -5.71 -5.20
N ALA A 54 -8.64 -5.88 -3.97
CA ALA A 54 -8.98 -7.01 -3.11
C ALA A 54 -10.50 -7.13 -2.87
N SER A 55 -11.19 -6.04 -2.50
CA SER A 55 -12.65 -6.09 -2.33
C SER A 55 -13.39 -6.40 -3.64
N THR A 56 -12.88 -5.95 -4.79
CA THR A 56 -13.46 -6.27 -6.10
C THR A 56 -13.17 -7.72 -6.52
N LEU A 57 -12.06 -8.33 -6.10
CA LEU A 57 -11.83 -9.76 -6.25
C LEU A 57 -12.79 -10.59 -5.39
N ASP A 58 -12.97 -10.23 -4.12
CA ASP A 58 -13.95 -10.85 -3.22
C ASP A 58 -15.40 -10.69 -3.75
N GLU A 59 -15.74 -9.57 -4.39
CA GLU A 59 -17.04 -9.34 -5.04
C GLU A 59 -17.24 -10.14 -6.35
N ILE A 60 -16.17 -10.40 -7.11
CA ILE A 60 -16.24 -11.10 -8.41
C ILE A 60 -16.19 -12.63 -8.25
N PHE A 61 -15.35 -13.13 -7.35
CA PHE A 61 -15.12 -14.57 -7.17
C PHE A 61 -15.80 -15.14 -5.92
N GLY A 62 -16.18 -14.29 -4.95
CA GLY A 62 -16.62 -14.72 -3.64
C GLY A 62 -15.44 -15.15 -2.74
N PRO A 63 -15.71 -15.54 -1.48
CA PRO A 63 -14.72 -16.22 -0.66
C PRO A 63 -14.38 -17.59 -1.31
N PRO A 64 -13.10 -17.98 -1.38
CA PRO A 64 -12.70 -19.25 -2.00
C PRO A 64 -13.30 -20.45 -1.28
N ASP A 65 -13.62 -21.52 -2.02
CA ASP A 65 -14.16 -22.75 -1.45
C ASP A 65 -13.18 -23.35 -0.42
N PRO A 66 -13.64 -24.02 0.66
CA PRO A 66 -12.76 -24.83 1.50
C PRO A 66 -11.84 -25.78 0.71
N ALA A 67 -12.28 -26.39 -0.39
CA ALA A 67 -11.39 -27.20 -1.25
C ALA A 67 -10.29 -26.37 -1.96
N GLU A 68 -10.55 -25.12 -2.33
CA GLU A 68 -9.55 -24.20 -2.87
C GLU A 68 -8.61 -23.68 -1.76
N GLN A 69 -9.12 -23.47 -0.55
CA GLN A 69 -8.32 -23.09 0.62
C GLN A 69 -7.31 -24.19 0.99
N GLU A 70 -7.75 -25.46 1.07
CA GLU A 70 -6.85 -26.61 1.29
C GLU A 70 -5.77 -26.71 0.20
N LEU A 71 -6.13 -26.47 -1.07
CA LEU A 71 -5.17 -26.45 -2.18
C LEU A 71 -4.11 -25.34 -2.02
N VAL A 72 -4.53 -24.12 -1.63
CA VAL A 72 -3.62 -22.99 -1.39
C VAL A 72 -2.74 -23.24 -0.18
N GLU A 73 -3.27 -23.79 0.92
CA GLU A 73 -2.46 -24.14 2.09
C GLU A 73 -1.41 -25.21 1.76
N HIS A 74 -1.76 -26.25 1.01
CA HIS A 74 -0.79 -27.24 0.54
C HIS A 74 0.28 -26.64 -0.38
N LEU A 75 -0.07 -25.69 -1.26
CA LEU A 75 0.88 -24.97 -2.11
C LEU A 75 1.82 -24.06 -1.30
N VAL A 76 1.32 -23.40 -0.25
CA VAL A 76 2.13 -22.56 0.66
C VAL A 76 3.04 -23.40 1.57
N GLN A 77 2.57 -24.56 2.04
CA GLN A 77 3.39 -25.49 2.84
C GLN A 77 4.47 -26.19 2.01
N GLY A 78 4.19 -26.52 0.74
CA GLY A 78 5.17 -27.11 -0.18
C GLY A 78 6.12 -26.11 -0.84
N GLY A 79 5.70 -24.85 -0.97
CA GLY A 79 6.42 -23.82 -1.71
C GLY A 79 7.27 -22.90 -0.84
N ARG A 80 8.60 -22.93 -1.02
CA ARG A 80 9.44 -21.76 -0.68
C ARG A 80 8.96 -20.60 -1.54
N LEU A 81 8.19 -19.68 -0.95
CA LEU A 81 7.77 -18.42 -1.57
C LEU A 81 8.98 -17.77 -2.25
N HIS A 82 8.99 -17.79 -3.58
CA HIS A 82 9.96 -17.00 -4.33
C HIS A 82 9.65 -15.53 -4.09
N ASP A 83 10.69 -14.80 -3.69
CA ASP A 83 10.65 -13.35 -3.54
C ASP A 83 10.06 -12.74 -4.83
N ARG A 84 8.85 -12.18 -4.74
CA ARG A 84 8.26 -11.40 -5.83
C ARG A 84 8.88 -10.02 -5.79
N ASN A 85 10.17 -9.98 -6.09
CA ASN A 85 10.96 -8.79 -6.32
C ASN A 85 10.44 -8.10 -7.58
N VAL A 86 9.56 -7.11 -7.41
CA VAL A 86 9.06 -6.28 -8.50
C VAL A 86 9.98 -5.08 -8.65
N ALA A 87 11.00 -5.24 -9.47
CA ALA A 87 11.97 -4.22 -9.86
C ALA A 87 11.57 -3.51 -11.17
#